data_AF-A0A1T4Y1F4-F1
#
_entry.id   AF-A0A1T4Y1F4-F1
#
_cell.length_a   1.000
_cell.length_b   1.000
_cell.length_c   1.000
_cell.angle_alpha   90.00
_cell.angle_beta   90.00
_cell.angle_gamma   90.00
#
_symmetry.space_group_name_H-M   'P 1'
#
loop_
_entity.id
_entity.type
_entity.pdbx_description
1 polymer ?
#
loop_
_entity_poly.entity_id
_entity_poly.type
_entity_poly.pdbx_seq_one_letter_code
_entity_poly.pdbx_strand_id
1 'polypeptide(L)'
;MKKRHLMVPLSLSLLLLGACSGDAEEDKKAEQEQTEPADKETPGVVDKSDTTTSDDELKEELSKEEGVSQVSLIITEDAGGYVLLDFEVSEDMKKEQAKELAKKFFNRIEKEYPDHSIDIQARKSGETFAQETKEAKAEK
;
A
#
# COMPACT_ATOMS: atom_id res chain seq x y z
N MET A 1 41.97 27.09 11.09
CA MET A 1 42.95 26.20 11.74
C MET A 1 42.19 25.07 12.44
N LYS A 2 42.33 23.81 11.98
CA LYS A 2 42.94 22.67 12.73
C LYS A 2 42.23 22.40 14.07
N LYS A 3 41.35 21.39 14.22
CA LYS A 3 41.58 19.93 14.42
C LYS A 3 40.26 19.37 14.99
N ARG A 4 39.86 18.10 15.03
CA ARG A 4 40.31 16.77 14.58
C ARG A 4 39.15 15.81 14.93
N HIS A 5 39.07 14.70 14.19
CA HIS A 5 38.26 13.50 14.36
C HIS A 5 38.06 12.99 15.80
N LEU A 6 36.91 12.35 16.06
CA LEU A 6 36.74 11.24 17.02
C LEU A 6 35.47 10.44 16.64
N MET A 7 35.62 9.35 15.88
CA MET A 7 35.49 7.94 16.32
C MET A 7 34.08 7.48 16.74
N VAL A 8 33.47 6.71 15.84
CA VAL A 8 32.40 5.72 16.06
C VAL A 8 32.99 4.48 16.73
N PRO A 9 32.28 3.84 17.67
CA PRO A 9 32.42 2.40 17.88
C PRO A 9 31.15 1.64 17.44
N LEU A 10 31.38 0.75 16.47
CA LEU A 10 30.51 -0.31 16.00
C LEU A 10 30.52 -1.45 17.04
N SER A 11 29.47 -1.62 17.83
CA SER A 11 29.33 -2.78 18.73
C SER A 11 28.48 -3.86 18.06
N LEU A 12 29.20 -4.77 17.40
CA LEU A 12 28.72 -6.05 16.90
C LEU A 12 28.70 -7.04 18.08
N SER A 13 27.52 -7.45 18.56
CA SER A 13 27.39 -8.55 19.53
C SER A 13 26.67 -9.72 18.89
N LEU A 14 27.47 -10.70 18.47
CA LEU A 14 27.07 -12.05 18.08
C LEU A 14 27.09 -12.90 19.36
N LEU A 15 25.95 -13.46 19.78
CA LEU A 15 25.91 -14.51 20.81
C LEU A 15 25.33 -15.78 20.20
N LEU A 16 26.20 -16.79 20.15
CA LEU A 16 25.98 -18.14 19.67
C LEU A 16 25.44 -19.05 20.78
N LEU A 17 24.57 -19.97 20.36
CA LEU A 17 24.43 -21.38 20.75
C LEU A 17 24.14 -21.74 22.22
N GLY A 18 23.00 -22.41 22.39
CA GLY A 18 22.74 -23.32 23.50
C GLY A 18 21.80 -24.43 23.07
N ALA A 19 22.37 -25.51 22.52
CA ALA A 19 21.68 -26.79 22.35
C ALA A 19 21.58 -27.47 23.72
N CYS A 20 20.38 -27.83 24.14
CA CYS A 20 20.15 -28.85 25.16
C CYS A 20 19.16 -29.86 24.62
N SER A 21 19.68 -31.01 24.21
CA SER A 21 18.96 -32.28 24.27
C SER A 21 18.72 -32.63 25.75
N GLY A 22 17.50 -33.01 26.09
CA GLY A 22 17.11 -33.34 27.46
C GLY A 22 15.76 -34.02 27.48
N ASP A 23 15.81 -35.32 27.26
CA ASP A 23 14.77 -36.34 27.33
C ASP A 23 14.10 -36.40 28.72
N ALA A 24 12.75 -36.43 28.78
CA ALA A 24 11.95 -36.89 29.92
C ALA A 24 10.47 -37.10 29.52
N GLU A 25 10.14 -38.36 29.24
CA GLU A 25 8.96 -39.18 29.65
C GLU A 25 7.58 -38.49 29.84
N GLU A 26 6.62 -38.86 28.96
CA GLU A 26 5.38 -39.65 29.24
C GLU A 26 4.21 -38.74 29.72
N ASP A 27 2.99 -38.70 29.19
CA ASP A 27 2.11 -39.72 28.64
C ASP A 27 0.88 -38.98 28.04
N LYS A 28 0.31 -39.47 26.93
CA LYS A 28 -1.13 -39.47 26.58
C LYS A 28 -1.35 -39.62 25.07
N LYS A 29 -1.62 -40.88 24.71
CA LYS A 29 -2.75 -41.32 23.87
C LYS A 29 -3.32 -40.26 22.91
N ALA A 30 -2.99 -40.37 21.63
CA ALA A 30 -3.76 -39.74 20.55
C ALA A 30 -4.18 -40.83 19.55
N GLU A 31 -5.49 -41.04 19.51
CA GLU A 31 -6.24 -41.83 18.55
C GLU A 31 -5.82 -41.49 17.11
N GLN A 32 -5.80 -42.52 16.27
CA GLN A 32 -5.76 -42.39 14.82
C GLN A 32 -7.03 -41.68 14.35
N GLU A 33 -6.90 -40.63 13.54
CA GLU A 33 -7.88 -40.40 12.47
C GLU A 33 -7.19 -39.78 11.25
N GLN A 34 -7.31 -40.51 10.14
CA GLN A 34 -6.96 -40.07 8.80
C GLN A 34 -7.60 -38.71 8.50
N THR A 35 -6.78 -37.76 8.08
CA THR A 35 -7.26 -36.62 7.29
C THR A 35 -6.56 -36.69 5.94
N GLU A 36 -7.35 -36.93 4.90
CA GLU A 36 -6.95 -36.77 3.51
C GLU A 36 -6.38 -35.36 3.29
N PRO A 37 -5.41 -35.18 2.38
CA PRO A 37 -4.93 -33.86 2.05
C PRO A 37 -6.06 -33.11 1.33
N ALA A 38 -6.66 -32.14 2.02
CA ALA A 38 -7.51 -31.16 1.38
C ALA A 38 -6.68 -30.44 0.32
N ASP A 39 -6.99 -30.72 -0.94
CA ASP A 39 -6.50 -29.98 -2.10
C ASP A 39 -6.86 -28.51 -1.87
N LYS A 40 -5.87 -27.72 -1.43
CA LYS A 40 -6.01 -26.28 -1.33
C LYS A 40 -5.96 -25.78 -2.76
N GLU A 41 -7.12 -25.73 -3.42
CA GLU A 41 -7.29 -24.92 -4.61
C GLU A 41 -6.85 -23.50 -4.24
N THR A 42 -5.62 -23.15 -4.61
CA THR A 42 -5.18 -21.76 -4.61
C THR A 42 -6.16 -21.04 -5.53
N PRO A 43 -6.90 -20.02 -5.05
CA PRO A 43 -7.79 -19.27 -5.92
C PRO A 43 -6.96 -18.82 -7.11
N GLY A 44 -7.35 -19.27 -8.31
CA GLY A 44 -6.58 -19.06 -9.51
C GLY A 44 -6.28 -17.57 -9.66
N VAL A 45 -5.05 -17.23 -10.04
CA VAL A 45 -4.68 -15.85 -10.35
C VAL A 45 -5.62 -15.36 -11.45
N VAL A 46 -6.57 -14.51 -11.08
CA VAL A 46 -7.54 -13.95 -12.01
C VAL A 46 -6.83 -12.81 -12.73
N ASP A 47 -6.62 -12.97 -14.03
CA ASP A 47 -6.11 -11.89 -14.87
C ASP A 47 -7.17 -10.78 -14.96
N LYS A 48 -6.81 -9.58 -14.49
CA LYS A 48 -7.66 -8.37 -14.51
C LYS A 48 -7.15 -7.31 -15.49
N SER A 49 -6.21 -7.66 -16.35
CA SER A 49 -5.65 -6.72 -17.31
C SER A 49 -6.72 -6.16 -18.26
N ASP A 50 -7.74 -6.95 -18.61
CA ASP A 50 -8.85 -6.52 -19.48
C ASP A 50 -9.76 -5.45 -18.85
N THR A 51 -9.80 -5.34 -17.52
CA THR A 51 -10.66 -4.37 -16.80
C THR A 51 -9.89 -3.24 -16.17
N THR A 52 -8.55 -3.24 -16.28
CA THR A 52 -7.67 -2.24 -15.70
C THR A 52 -7.16 -1.29 -16.78
N THR A 53 -7.37 0.00 -16.60
CA THR A 53 -6.93 1.05 -17.51
C THR A 53 -6.20 2.16 -16.76
N SER A 54 -5.61 3.08 -17.51
CA SER A 54 -4.98 4.30 -17.00
C SER A 54 -5.39 5.45 -17.91
N ASP A 55 -5.46 6.66 -17.35
CA ASP A 55 -5.76 7.88 -18.07
C ASP A 55 -4.50 8.77 -18.05
N ASP A 56 -3.73 8.71 -19.14
CA ASP A 56 -2.45 9.40 -19.23
C ASP A 56 -2.61 10.92 -19.33
N GLU A 57 -3.70 11.42 -19.93
CA GLU A 57 -3.97 12.86 -20.00
C GLU A 57 -4.29 13.41 -18.60
N LEU A 58 -5.13 12.71 -17.83
CA LEU A 58 -5.43 13.07 -16.45
C LEU A 58 -4.19 12.95 -15.56
N LYS A 59 -3.37 11.90 -15.71
CA LYS A 59 -2.09 11.79 -14.99
C LYS A 59 -1.17 12.97 -15.29
N GLU A 60 -1.06 13.37 -16.56
CA GLU A 60 -0.24 14.51 -16.95
C GLU A 60 -0.80 15.83 -16.40
N GLU A 61 -2.13 16.00 -16.36
CA GLU A 61 -2.82 17.14 -15.73
C GLU A 61 -2.44 17.23 -14.24
N LEU A 62 -2.61 16.14 -13.49
CA LEU A 62 -2.36 16.10 -12.04
C LEU A 62 -0.88 16.26 -11.69
N SER A 63 0.01 15.76 -12.54
CA SER A 63 1.47 15.87 -12.36
C SER A 63 2.00 17.30 -12.49
N LYS A 64 1.21 18.24 -13.03
CA LYS A 64 1.59 19.65 -13.17
C LYS A 64 1.38 20.45 -11.89
N GLU A 65 0.72 19.90 -10.88
CA GLU A 65 0.54 20.59 -9.61
C GLU A 65 1.86 20.79 -8.86
N GLU A 66 1.99 21.95 -8.24
CA GLU A 66 3.18 22.30 -7.47
C GLU A 66 3.37 21.34 -6.28
N GLY A 67 4.59 20.82 -6.13
CA GLY A 67 4.94 19.92 -5.05
C GLY A 67 4.40 18.50 -5.22
N VAL A 68 3.88 18.13 -6.39
CA VAL A 68 3.42 16.77 -6.74
C VAL A 68 4.46 16.06 -7.63
N SER A 69 4.64 14.76 -7.40
CA SER A 69 5.47 13.88 -8.23
C SER A 69 4.94 12.43 -8.17
N GLN A 70 5.49 11.53 -9.00
CA GLN A 70 5.20 10.09 -8.97
C GLN A 70 3.69 9.76 -8.99
N VAL A 71 2.95 10.41 -9.89
CA VAL A 71 1.50 10.18 -10.03
C VAL A 71 1.25 8.80 -10.65
N SER A 72 0.52 7.96 -9.92
CA SER A 72 0.03 6.65 -10.35
C SER A 72 -1.49 6.64 -10.30
N LEU A 73 -2.12 6.45 -11.45
CA LEU A 73 -3.58 6.36 -11.60
C LEU A 73 -3.95 5.01 -12.20
N ILE A 74 -4.78 4.29 -11.47
CA ILE A 74 -5.34 3.00 -11.87
C ILE A 74 -6.86 3.13 -11.85
N ILE A 75 -7.49 2.76 -12.96
CA ILE A 75 -8.94 2.74 -13.09
C ILE A 75 -9.34 1.29 -13.38
N THR A 76 -10.28 0.76 -12.62
CA THR A 76 -10.84 -0.57 -12.84
C THR A 76 -12.33 -0.48 -13.07
N GLU A 77 -12.84 -1.21 -14.05
CA GLU A 77 -14.28 -1.20 -14.40
C GLU A 77 -15.05 -2.39 -13.79
N ASP A 78 -14.36 -3.36 -13.18
CA ASP A 78 -15.01 -4.47 -12.50
C ASP A 78 -15.61 -4.07 -11.14
N ALA A 79 -16.58 -4.87 -10.68
CA ALA A 79 -17.16 -4.79 -9.34
C ALA A 79 -17.68 -3.38 -8.93
N GLY A 80 -18.25 -2.63 -9.86
CA GLY A 80 -18.86 -1.31 -9.60
C GLY A 80 -17.90 -0.13 -9.76
N GLY A 81 -16.74 -0.35 -10.38
CA GLY A 81 -15.82 0.72 -10.74
C GLY A 81 -14.97 1.20 -9.57
N TYR A 82 -13.66 1.32 -9.78
CA TYR A 82 -12.73 1.86 -8.80
C TYR A 82 -11.69 2.77 -9.46
N VAL A 83 -11.35 3.87 -8.80
CA VAL A 83 -10.25 4.76 -9.18
C VAL A 83 -9.30 4.90 -8.01
N LEU A 84 -8.06 4.49 -8.21
CA LEU A 84 -6.96 4.65 -7.26
C LEU A 84 -5.97 5.67 -7.80
N LEU A 85 -5.77 6.76 -7.07
CA LEU A 85 -4.73 7.75 -7.34
C LEU A 85 -3.74 7.80 -6.18
N ASP A 86 -2.49 7.44 -6.46
CA ASP A 86 -1.35 7.68 -5.57
C ASP A 86 -0.49 8.79 -6.15
N PHE A 87 -0.04 9.71 -5.32
CA PHE A 87 0.95 10.71 -5.73
C PHE A 87 1.85 11.09 -4.57
N GLU A 88 3.11 11.38 -4.86
CA GLU A 88 4.09 11.79 -3.87
C GLU A 88 4.10 13.32 -3.72
N VAL A 89 4.02 13.82 -2.50
CA VAL A 89 4.15 15.25 -2.18
C VAL A 89 5.56 15.60 -1.75
N SER A 90 5.95 16.87 -1.93
CA SER A 90 7.26 17.34 -1.50
C SER A 90 7.49 17.17 0.02
N GLU A 91 8.75 16.95 0.40
CA GLU A 91 9.13 16.70 1.79
C GLU A 91 8.76 17.85 2.74
N ASP A 92 8.83 19.10 2.24
CA ASP A 92 8.51 20.32 2.98
C ASP A 92 7.00 20.64 3.04
N MET A 93 6.16 19.93 2.27
CA MET A 93 4.72 20.17 2.25
C MET A 93 4.06 19.87 3.60
N LYS A 94 3.22 20.78 4.10
CA LYS A 94 2.48 20.54 5.35
C LYS A 94 1.30 19.59 5.13
N LYS A 95 0.87 18.91 6.19
CA LYS A 95 -0.24 17.94 6.13
C LYS A 95 -1.54 18.58 5.65
N GLU A 96 -1.80 19.82 6.02
CA GLU A 96 -2.98 20.57 5.62
C GLU A 96 -2.99 20.83 4.11
N GLN A 97 -1.83 21.19 3.53
CA GLN A 97 -1.69 21.40 2.08
C GLN A 97 -1.87 20.08 1.31
N ALA A 98 -1.30 18.98 1.82
CA ALA A 98 -1.48 17.66 1.22
C ALA A 98 -2.95 17.21 1.22
N LYS A 99 -3.71 17.51 2.29
CA LYS A 99 -5.16 17.27 2.35
C LYS A 99 -5.92 18.12 1.34
N GLU A 100 -5.57 19.39 1.19
CA GLU A 100 -6.18 20.28 0.20
C GLU A 100 -5.94 19.77 -1.23
N LEU A 101 -4.73 19.29 -1.53
CA LEU A 101 -4.41 18.66 -2.81
C LEU A 101 -5.18 17.36 -3.03
N ALA A 102 -5.20 16.45 -2.04
CA ALA A 102 -5.98 15.21 -2.13
C ALA A 102 -7.46 15.49 -2.41
N LYS A 103 -8.03 16.49 -1.73
CA LYS A 103 -9.42 16.94 -1.97
C LYS A 103 -9.62 17.59 -3.33
N LYS A 104 -8.65 18.38 -3.80
CA LYS A 104 -8.68 18.98 -5.15
C LYS A 104 -8.72 17.88 -6.22
N PHE A 105 -7.85 16.87 -6.10
CA PHE A 105 -7.78 15.73 -7.01
C PHE A 105 -9.02 14.86 -6.93
N PHE A 106 -9.52 14.58 -5.72
CA PHE A 106 -10.79 13.91 -5.50
C PHE A 106 -11.93 14.58 -6.29
N ASN A 107 -12.11 15.90 -6.14
CA ASN A 107 -13.18 16.63 -6.83
C ASN A 107 -13.02 16.65 -8.36
N ARG A 108 -11.78 16.54 -8.87
CA ARG A 108 -11.52 16.47 -10.30
C ARG A 108 -11.86 15.08 -10.86
N ILE A 109 -11.45 14.03 -10.13
CA ILE A 109 -11.69 12.63 -10.50
C ILE A 109 -13.17 12.28 -10.36
N GLU A 110 -13.85 12.74 -9.30
CA GLU A 110 -15.29 12.48 -9.10
C GLU A 110 -16.16 13.02 -10.23
N LYS A 111 -15.74 14.08 -10.92
CA LYS A 111 -16.47 14.61 -12.09
C LYS A 111 -16.37 13.69 -13.30
N GLU A 112 -15.26 12.99 -13.45
CA GLU A 112 -14.99 12.08 -14.56
C GLU A 112 -15.57 10.69 -14.27
N TYR A 113 -15.43 10.23 -13.01
CA TYR A 113 -15.83 8.92 -12.52
C TYR A 113 -16.84 9.06 -11.37
N PRO A 114 -18.06 9.57 -11.63
CA PRO A 114 -19.04 9.87 -10.59
C PRO A 114 -19.58 8.59 -9.90
N ASP A 115 -19.63 7.50 -10.65
CA ASP A 115 -20.22 6.23 -10.19
C ASP A 115 -19.17 5.27 -9.60
N HIS A 116 -17.88 5.52 -9.81
CA HIS A 116 -16.79 4.72 -9.25
C HIS A 116 -16.58 5.01 -7.76
N SER A 117 -16.09 4.00 -7.06
CA SER A 117 -15.39 4.23 -5.80
C SER A 117 -14.06 4.93 -6.09
N ILE A 118 -13.64 5.84 -5.21
CA ILE A 118 -12.43 6.66 -5.41
C ILE A 118 -11.59 6.60 -4.14
N ASP A 119 -10.30 6.32 -4.28
CA ASP A 119 -9.30 6.47 -3.22
C ASP A 119 -8.12 7.30 -3.72
N ILE A 120 -7.86 8.42 -3.05
CA ILE A 120 -6.81 9.37 -3.37
C ILE A 120 -5.82 9.43 -2.21
N GLN A 121 -4.57 9.04 -2.44
CA GLN A 121 -3.52 9.05 -1.43
C GLN A 121 -2.40 10.02 -1.80
N ALA A 122 -2.25 11.06 -0.99
CA ALA A 122 -1.05 11.89 -0.97
C ALA A 122 0.00 11.19 -0.11
N ARG A 123 1.11 10.78 -0.71
CA ARG A 123 2.20 10.03 -0.08
C ARG A 123 3.39 10.94 0.21
N LYS A 124 4.11 10.66 1.30
CA LYS A 124 5.36 11.33 1.65
C LYS A 124 6.36 10.30 2.13
N SER A 125 7.55 10.29 1.55
CA SER A 125 8.55 9.26 1.73
C SER A 125 7.97 7.85 1.55
N GLY A 126 7.02 7.70 0.61
CA GLY A 126 6.33 6.44 0.34
C GLY A 126 5.25 6.02 1.34
N GLU A 127 4.97 6.79 2.40
CA GLU A 127 3.88 6.51 3.35
C GLU A 127 2.66 7.40 3.08
N THR A 128 1.45 6.90 3.33
CA THR A 128 0.22 7.70 3.21
C THR A 128 0.24 8.86 4.21
N PHE A 129 0.24 10.09 3.69
CA PHE A 129 0.35 11.32 4.48
C PHE A 129 -1.01 12.03 4.62
N ALA A 130 -1.82 12.00 3.56
CA ALA A 130 -3.23 12.42 3.54
C ALA A 130 -4.02 11.54 2.57
N GLN A 131 -5.33 11.41 2.80
CA GLN A 131 -6.20 10.53 2.01
C GLN A 131 -7.62 11.11 1.92
N GLU A 132 -8.26 10.91 0.77
CA GLU A 132 -9.68 11.22 0.54
C GLU A 132 -10.33 10.04 -0.19
N THR A 133 -11.48 9.57 0.32
CA THR A 133 -12.15 8.36 -0.18
C THR A 133 -13.65 8.57 -0.39
N LYS A 134 -14.19 7.92 -1.43
CA LYS A 134 -15.63 7.75 -1.68
C LYS A 134 -15.92 6.32 -2.05
N GLU A 135 -16.95 5.73 -1.45
CA GLU A 135 -17.52 4.47 -1.94
C GLU A 135 -18.57 4.77 -3.02
N ALA A 136 -18.61 3.93 -4.07
CA ALA A 136 -19.66 3.97 -5.07
C ALA A 136 -21.03 3.88 -4.38
N LYS A 137 -22.02 4.60 -4.92
CA LYS A 137 -23.40 4.50 -4.39
C LYS A 137 -23.94 3.12 -4.71
N ALA A 138 -24.17 2.30 -3.69
CA ALA A 138 -24.91 1.06 -3.86
C ALA A 138 -26.33 1.39 -4.35
N GLU A 139 -26.69 0.96 -5.56
CA GLU A 139 -28.08 0.95 -5.99
C GLU A 139 -28.86 0.04 -5.01
N LYS A 140 -29.89 0.61 -4.35
CA LYS A 140 -30.79 -0.09 -3.44
C LYS A 140 -32.04 -0.54 -4.16
#